data_AF-A0A409YJP2-F1
#
_entry.id   AF-A0A409YJP2-F1
#
_cell.length_a   1.000
_cell.length_b   1.000
_cell.length_c   1.000
_cell.angle_alpha   90.00
_cell.angle_beta   90.00
_cell.angle_gamma   90.00
#
_symmetry.space_group_name_H-M   'P 1'
#
loop_
_entity.id
_entity.type
_entity.pdbx_description
1 polymer ?
#
loop_
_entity_poly.entity_id
_entity_poly.type
_entity_poly.pdbx_seq_one_letter_code
_entity_poly.pdbx_strand_id
1 'polypeptide(L)'
;MTSAQISNAVQIFIQDLHNLPSNSPMDNVLKKAVIVEEKIRRLFATDPHNRVLEDPFLGLIDIFDLSPAIRRTRARLATSKEELENKYIFPVRAPYRRINLSPSTVPDLKAFQAHWEVFTHGALSKMSAGDWENVVVAGGSVLACLAPPLRTLPPKELHELYQSKDYATSDIDLFLWGLTPEEAKLKMENIYTAICSASEFWDVVCVRKANVVSIHNTLIALSKLSFASISLLRKFLRGLMSTPLAVLTMASLLALWKSYLPLIIPPETGQKVWVNPRCLTAIIRQANTVDITRRSPSYEIRLAKYAVRGFEIYIPSLKRTELNPALYAKTLPVWPNGLARLLVLERAYYSPWFYDRLKYPTVTILKKKHLAISSRQNAPPVRSPGSASSNYDHSLNIAKIPYGPHWNAKDIENLVSTRDASMNSRAMPHLLVFEAPYNDLNTGHRHIFFAGTMQECFQSFCSTCERRPLSINARANGDMYIRGPITFMTVNPGRQLLTGSFRPMEVGDWASEAYGQ
;
A
#
# COMPACT_ATOMS: atom_id res chain seq x y z
N MET A 1 13.44 -16.44 22.65
CA MET A 1 11.99 -16.72 22.82
C MET A 1 11.68 -17.91 21.93
N THR A 2 11.03 -18.96 22.43
CA THR A 2 10.69 -20.14 21.63
C THR A 2 9.43 -19.90 20.80
N SER A 3 9.20 -20.69 19.75
CA SER A 3 7.95 -20.66 18.96
C SER A 3 6.71 -20.84 19.88
N ALA A 4 6.78 -21.76 20.85
CA ALA A 4 5.73 -21.97 21.85
C ALA A 4 5.40 -20.70 22.67
N GLN A 5 6.40 -19.91 23.06
CA GLN A 5 6.17 -18.64 23.78
C GLN A 5 5.46 -17.61 22.92
N ILE A 6 5.74 -17.59 21.61
CA ILE A 6 5.12 -16.67 20.65
C ILE A 6 3.66 -17.06 20.43
N SER A 7 3.40 -18.33 20.13
CA SER A 7 2.04 -18.86 19.94
C SER A 7 1.20 -18.70 21.20
N ASN A 8 1.79 -18.95 22.38
CA ASN A 8 1.13 -18.70 23.66
C ASN A 8 0.76 -17.22 23.85
N ALA A 9 1.61 -16.27 23.46
CA ALA A 9 1.29 -14.84 23.58
C ALA A 9 0.11 -14.41 22.68
N VAL A 10 -0.01 -15.00 21.48
CA VAL A 10 -1.16 -14.78 20.60
C VAL A 10 -2.44 -15.40 21.19
N GLN A 11 -2.35 -16.62 21.72
CA GLN A 11 -3.50 -17.26 22.37
C GLN A 11 -3.97 -16.50 23.62
N ILE A 12 -3.03 -16.03 24.45
CA ILE A 12 -3.34 -15.15 25.59
C ILE A 12 -4.02 -13.88 25.10
N PHE A 13 -3.54 -13.25 24.02
CA PHE A 13 -4.20 -12.07 23.44
C PHE A 13 -5.65 -12.36 23.00
N ILE A 14 -5.90 -13.49 22.33
CA ILE A 14 -7.25 -13.89 21.91
C ILE A 14 -8.15 -14.11 23.13
N GLN A 15 -7.65 -14.82 24.15
CA GLN A 15 -8.39 -15.14 25.38
C GLN A 15 -8.69 -13.88 26.20
N ASP A 16 -7.69 -13.02 26.40
CA ASP A 16 -7.83 -11.75 27.09
C ASP A 16 -8.82 -10.85 26.34
N LEU A 17 -8.77 -10.81 25.01
CA LEU A 17 -9.70 -10.04 24.19
C LEU A 17 -11.14 -10.58 24.30
N HIS A 18 -11.33 -11.90 24.34
CA HIS A 18 -12.63 -12.52 24.55
C HIS A 18 -13.25 -12.12 25.91
N ASN A 19 -12.43 -12.10 26.97
CA ASN A 19 -12.90 -11.81 28.33
C ASN A 19 -12.96 -10.31 28.64
N LEU A 20 -12.30 -9.47 27.85
CA LEU A 20 -12.27 -8.02 28.04
C LEU A 20 -13.66 -7.42 27.78
N PRO A 21 -14.28 -6.70 28.74
CA PRO A 21 -15.55 -6.02 28.53
C PRO A 21 -15.53 -5.11 27.29
N SER A 22 -16.64 -5.04 26.56
CA SER A 22 -16.68 -4.38 25.24
C SER A 22 -16.41 -2.87 25.29
N ASN A 23 -16.62 -2.23 26.44
CA ASN A 23 -16.35 -0.81 26.69
C ASN A 23 -14.92 -0.54 27.19
N SER A 24 -14.13 -1.58 27.48
CA SER A 24 -12.78 -1.43 28.03
C SER A 24 -11.72 -1.23 26.94
N PRO A 25 -10.68 -0.40 27.17
CA PRO A 25 -9.58 -0.21 26.23
C PRO A 25 -8.81 -1.50 25.96
N MET A 26 -8.48 -1.75 24.68
CA MET A 26 -7.76 -2.96 24.27
C MET A 26 -6.23 -2.83 24.37
N ASP A 27 -5.72 -1.64 24.71
CA ASP A 27 -4.28 -1.35 24.65
C ASP A 27 -3.46 -2.22 25.59
N ASN A 28 -3.97 -2.53 26.78
CA ASN A 28 -3.28 -3.41 27.74
C ASN A 28 -3.20 -4.86 27.22
N VAL A 29 -4.26 -5.36 26.61
CA VAL A 29 -4.31 -6.71 26.02
C VAL A 29 -3.38 -6.81 24.81
N LEU A 30 -3.31 -5.75 23.99
CA LEU A 30 -2.48 -5.71 22.79
C LEU A 30 -0.97 -5.64 23.10
N LYS A 31 -0.55 -5.04 24.22
CA LYS A 31 0.88 -4.80 24.56
C LYS A 31 1.76 -6.05 24.42
N LYS A 32 1.36 -7.18 25.02
CA LYS A 32 2.15 -8.42 24.98
C LYS A 32 2.33 -8.93 23.55
N ALA A 33 1.24 -8.96 22.79
CA ALA A 33 1.25 -9.39 21.40
C ALA A 33 2.13 -8.49 20.50
N VAL A 34 2.13 -7.17 20.74
CA VAL A 34 2.98 -6.22 20.01
C VAL A 34 4.47 -6.45 20.31
N ILE A 35 4.84 -6.69 21.56
CA ILE A 35 6.24 -7.01 21.93
C ILE A 35 6.71 -8.28 21.24
N VAL A 36 5.85 -9.30 21.19
CA VAL A 36 6.15 -10.56 20.49
C VAL A 36 6.32 -10.33 19.00
N GLU A 37 5.41 -9.58 18.39
CA GLU A 37 5.45 -9.25 16.97
C GLU A 37 6.70 -8.41 16.59
N GLU A 38 7.14 -7.51 17.47
CA GLU A 38 8.40 -6.78 17.32
C GLU A 38 9.61 -7.72 17.36
N LYS A 39 9.63 -8.70 18.28
CA LYS A 39 10.71 -9.69 18.37
C LYS A 39 10.80 -10.58 17.14
N ILE A 40 9.67 -11.06 16.63
CA ILE A 40 9.62 -11.82 15.36
C ILE A 40 10.26 -10.99 14.25
N ARG A 41 9.88 -9.71 14.13
CA ARG A 41 10.45 -8.79 13.15
C ARG A 41 11.96 -8.62 13.34
N ARG A 42 12.44 -8.43 14.57
CA ARG A 42 13.88 -8.34 14.85
C ARG A 42 14.61 -9.63 14.47
N LEU A 43 14.02 -10.80 14.70
CA LEU A 43 14.60 -12.07 14.27
C LEU A 43 14.74 -12.17 12.75
N PHE A 44 13.71 -11.81 11.97
CA PHE A 44 13.85 -11.70 10.50
C PHE A 44 14.97 -10.74 10.09
N ALA A 45 15.19 -9.70 10.89
CA ALA A 45 16.22 -8.70 10.67
C ALA A 45 17.64 -9.22 10.88
N THR A 46 17.85 -9.91 12.00
CA THR A 46 19.19 -10.25 12.50
C THR A 46 19.58 -11.70 12.24
N ASP A 47 18.61 -12.61 12.23
CA ASP A 47 18.80 -14.05 12.12
C ASP A 47 17.62 -14.71 11.35
N PRO A 48 17.55 -14.53 10.02
CA PRO A 48 16.43 -15.01 9.20
C PRO A 48 16.36 -16.55 9.11
N HIS A 49 17.43 -17.26 9.46
CA HIS A 49 17.52 -18.72 9.48
C HIS A 49 17.24 -19.30 10.87
N ASN A 50 16.76 -18.48 11.81
CA ASN A 50 16.41 -18.94 13.14
C ASN A 50 15.29 -20.00 13.06
N ARG A 51 15.47 -21.13 13.77
CA ARG A 51 14.49 -22.23 13.81
C ARG A 51 13.08 -21.78 14.24
N VAL A 52 12.98 -20.72 15.04
CA VAL A 52 11.68 -20.18 15.45
C VAL A 52 10.86 -19.66 14.26
N LEU A 53 11.51 -19.25 13.18
CA LEU A 53 10.89 -18.72 11.95
C LEU A 53 10.56 -19.81 10.91
N GLU A 54 10.80 -21.09 11.24
CA GLU A 54 10.41 -22.22 10.37
C GLU A 54 8.88 -22.30 10.20
N ASP A 55 8.10 -21.88 11.19
CA ASP A 55 6.65 -21.74 11.08
C ASP A 55 6.29 -20.46 10.28
N PRO A 56 5.74 -20.61 9.05
CA PRO A 56 5.39 -19.48 8.20
C PRO A 56 4.17 -18.69 8.68
N PHE A 57 3.41 -19.21 9.66
CA PHE A 57 2.21 -18.59 10.22
C PHE A 57 2.39 -18.08 11.65
N LEU A 58 3.62 -18.10 12.15
CA LEU A 58 3.96 -17.68 13.49
C LEU A 58 3.47 -16.25 13.79
N GLY A 59 2.69 -16.10 14.85
CA GLY A 59 2.18 -14.79 15.27
C GLY A 59 0.92 -14.33 14.53
N LEU A 60 0.36 -15.16 13.64
CA LEU A 60 -0.85 -14.88 12.88
C LEU A 60 -2.06 -15.60 13.45
N ILE A 61 -3.23 -15.08 13.10
CA ILE A 61 -4.54 -15.54 13.55
C ILE A 61 -5.40 -15.70 12.31
N ASP A 62 -5.98 -16.88 12.11
CA ASP A 62 -7.03 -17.03 11.10
C ASP A 62 -8.28 -16.33 11.61
N ILE A 63 -8.73 -15.32 10.88
CA ILE A 63 -9.83 -14.49 11.34
C ILE A 63 -11.15 -15.26 11.37
N PHE A 64 -11.36 -16.23 10.48
CA PHE A 64 -12.63 -16.95 10.41
C PHE A 64 -12.70 -18.11 11.42
N ASP A 65 -11.56 -18.55 11.95
CA ASP A 65 -11.49 -19.49 13.08
C ASP A 65 -11.84 -18.81 14.42
N LEU A 66 -11.84 -17.46 14.48
CA LEU A 66 -12.22 -16.72 15.68
C LEU A 66 -13.73 -16.71 15.90
N SER A 67 -14.12 -16.86 17.17
CA SER A 67 -15.51 -16.66 17.62
C SER A 67 -16.06 -15.32 17.09
N PRO A 68 -17.29 -15.30 16.52
CA PRO A 68 -17.94 -14.08 16.06
C PRO A 68 -18.03 -12.99 17.13
N ALA A 69 -18.05 -13.35 18.42
CA ALA A 69 -18.07 -12.40 19.53
C ALA A 69 -16.80 -11.54 19.60
N ILE A 70 -15.63 -12.12 19.31
CA ILE A 70 -14.33 -11.41 19.27
C ILE A 70 -14.31 -10.44 18.09
N ARG A 71 -14.96 -10.81 16.98
CA ARG A 71 -15.01 -10.04 15.74
C ARG A 71 -16.10 -8.96 15.72
N ARG A 72 -16.61 -8.56 16.88
CA ARG A 72 -17.55 -7.46 17.00
C ARG A 72 -16.83 -6.12 17.14
N THR A 73 -17.42 -5.08 16.56
CA THR A 73 -16.94 -3.71 16.66
C THR A 73 -16.99 -3.25 18.11
N ARG A 74 -15.89 -2.66 18.60
CA ARG A 74 -15.85 -1.94 19.87
C ARG A 74 -15.80 -0.45 19.57
N ALA A 75 -16.97 0.15 19.40
CA ALA A 75 -17.08 1.54 19.01
C ALA A 75 -16.73 2.45 20.20
N ARG A 76 -15.97 3.51 19.94
CA ARG A 76 -15.62 4.50 20.95
C ARG A 76 -16.84 5.31 21.38
N LEU A 77 -17.06 5.39 22.69
CA LEU A 77 -18.07 6.23 23.31
C LEU A 77 -17.42 7.57 23.69
N ALA A 78 -17.29 8.48 22.73
CA ALA A 78 -16.81 9.84 23.01
C ALA A 78 -18.00 10.74 23.35
N THR A 79 -17.99 11.32 24.55
CA THR A 79 -19.07 12.18 25.05
C THR A 79 -18.86 13.65 24.70
N SER A 80 -17.61 14.05 24.48
CA SER A 80 -17.23 15.41 24.12
C SER A 80 -16.35 15.45 22.86
N LYS A 81 -16.29 16.60 22.21
CA LYS A 81 -15.37 16.84 21.08
C LYS A 81 -13.91 16.73 21.52
N GLU A 82 -13.58 17.18 22.72
CA GLU A 82 -12.24 17.08 23.28
C GLU A 82 -11.82 15.62 23.44
N GLU A 83 -12.68 14.77 23.99
CA GLU A 83 -12.45 13.32 24.09
C GLU A 83 -12.37 12.67 22.70
N LEU A 84 -13.14 13.17 21.73
CA LEU A 84 -13.09 12.71 20.36
C LEU A 84 -11.70 12.92 19.73
N GLU A 85 -11.07 14.06 20.00
CA GLU A 85 -9.84 14.51 19.33
C GLU A 85 -8.57 14.26 20.15
N ASN A 86 -8.61 14.22 21.49
CA ASN A 86 -7.43 14.25 22.38
C ASN A 86 -6.26 13.36 21.93
N LYS A 87 -6.50 12.07 21.77
CA LYS A 87 -5.49 11.06 21.39
C LYS A 87 -5.63 10.54 19.95
N TYR A 88 -6.48 11.18 19.16
CA TYR A 88 -6.86 10.68 17.84
C TYR A 88 -6.63 11.73 16.77
N ILE A 89 -6.13 11.31 15.61
CA ILE A 89 -6.08 12.12 14.40
C ILE A 89 -7.07 11.52 13.38
N PHE A 90 -7.78 12.38 12.65
CA PHE A 90 -8.90 12.02 11.77
C PHE A 90 -9.98 11.22 12.50
N PRO A 91 -10.63 11.81 13.53
CA PRO A 91 -11.72 11.11 14.22
C PRO A 91 -12.82 10.70 13.23
N VAL A 92 -13.25 9.44 13.32
CA VAL A 92 -14.34 8.94 12.46
C VAL A 92 -15.62 9.68 12.84
N ARG A 93 -16.26 10.31 11.85
CA ARG A 93 -17.54 11.02 12.03
C ARG A 93 -18.65 10.02 12.36
N ALA A 94 -19.63 10.45 13.16
CA ALA A 94 -20.71 9.59 13.64
C ALA A 94 -21.41 8.75 12.55
N PRO A 95 -21.76 9.28 11.35
CA PRO A 95 -22.43 8.47 10.31
C PRO A 95 -21.58 7.34 9.71
N TYR A 96 -20.25 7.44 9.81
CA TYR A 96 -19.32 6.44 9.27
C TYR A 96 -18.71 5.55 10.37
N ARG A 97 -19.04 5.81 11.64
CA ARG A 97 -18.60 4.98 12.76
C ARG A 97 -19.46 3.73 12.81
N ARG A 98 -18.82 2.56 12.85
CA ARG A 98 -19.54 1.30 13.01
C ARG A 98 -20.27 1.28 14.36
N ILE A 99 -21.47 0.71 14.36
CA ILE A 99 -22.29 0.58 15.56
C ILE A 99 -21.58 -0.36 16.55
N ASN A 100 -21.63 -0.03 17.84
CA ASN A 100 -21.03 -0.89 18.86
C ASN A 100 -21.64 -2.30 18.79
N LEU A 101 -20.81 -3.33 18.93
CA LEU A 101 -21.17 -4.74 18.84
C LEU A 101 -21.62 -5.24 17.46
N SER A 102 -21.71 -4.38 16.43
CA SER A 102 -21.95 -4.83 15.06
C SER A 102 -20.76 -5.66 14.55
N PRO A 103 -20.92 -6.55 13.55
CA PRO A 103 -19.80 -7.23 12.93
C PRO A 103 -18.71 -6.22 12.50
N SER A 104 -17.44 -6.56 12.78
CA SER A 104 -16.28 -5.77 12.31
C SER A 104 -15.64 -6.35 11.04
N THR A 105 -16.05 -7.56 10.66
CA THR A 105 -15.68 -8.28 9.43
C THR A 105 -16.93 -8.83 8.75
N VAL A 106 -16.79 -9.30 7.52
CA VAL A 106 -17.73 -10.26 6.91
C VAL A 106 -17.85 -11.54 7.76
N PRO A 107 -18.97 -12.29 7.70
CA PRO A 107 -19.24 -13.39 8.62
C PRO A 107 -18.27 -14.57 8.44
N ASP A 108 -17.99 -14.94 7.20
CA ASP A 108 -17.24 -16.13 6.82
C ASP A 108 -16.39 -15.91 5.54
N LEU A 109 -15.61 -16.93 5.20
CA LEU A 109 -14.76 -16.98 4.01
C LEU A 109 -15.56 -16.85 2.71
N LYS A 110 -16.79 -17.40 2.65
CA LYS A 110 -17.62 -17.36 1.45
C LYS A 110 -18.06 -15.93 1.13
N ALA A 111 -18.47 -15.17 2.15
CA ALA A 111 -18.79 -13.75 2.01
C ALA A 111 -17.56 -12.94 1.59
N PHE A 112 -16.39 -13.25 2.17
CA PHE A 112 -15.13 -12.65 1.76
C PHE A 112 -14.81 -12.92 0.28
N GLN A 113 -14.94 -14.16 -0.18
CA GLN A 113 -14.72 -14.53 -1.59
C GLN A 113 -15.69 -13.82 -2.53
N ALA A 114 -16.96 -13.69 -2.15
CA ALA A 114 -17.94 -12.92 -2.94
C ALA A 114 -17.54 -11.45 -3.07
N HIS A 115 -17.07 -10.83 -1.97
CA HIS A 115 -16.52 -9.49 -2.00
C HIS A 115 -15.25 -9.41 -2.84
N TRP A 116 -14.37 -10.39 -2.75
CA TRP A 116 -13.12 -10.48 -3.51
C TRP A 116 -13.37 -10.58 -5.01
N GLU A 117 -14.36 -11.36 -5.44
CA GLU A 117 -14.73 -11.49 -6.85
C GLU A 117 -15.24 -10.16 -7.42
N VAL A 118 -16.15 -9.50 -6.70
CA VAL A 118 -16.66 -8.18 -7.09
C VAL A 118 -15.55 -7.13 -7.06
N PHE A 119 -14.69 -7.19 -6.03
CA PHE A 119 -13.57 -6.28 -5.91
C PHE A 119 -12.63 -6.48 -7.07
N THR A 120 -12.23 -7.70 -7.44
CA THR A 120 -11.24 -7.95 -8.51
C THR A 120 -11.83 -7.88 -9.92
N HIS A 121 -13.16 -7.86 -10.05
CA HIS A 121 -13.89 -8.00 -11.32
C HIS A 121 -13.49 -9.27 -12.08
N GLY A 122 -13.21 -10.35 -11.36
CA GLY A 122 -12.80 -11.63 -11.95
C GLY A 122 -11.44 -11.62 -12.64
N ALA A 123 -10.61 -10.58 -12.46
CA ALA A 123 -9.28 -10.50 -13.06
C ALA A 123 -8.36 -11.69 -12.70
N LEU A 124 -8.62 -12.33 -11.56
CA LEU A 124 -7.87 -13.48 -11.05
C LEU A 124 -8.69 -14.78 -11.12
N SER A 125 -9.85 -14.78 -11.78
CA SER A 125 -10.80 -15.91 -11.82
C SER A 125 -10.26 -17.14 -12.56
N LYS A 126 -9.29 -16.94 -13.45
CA LYS A 126 -8.64 -18.01 -14.24
C LYS A 126 -7.36 -18.55 -13.60
N MET A 127 -6.98 -18.06 -12.41
CA MET A 127 -5.86 -18.65 -11.66
C MET A 127 -6.28 -20.02 -11.11
N SER A 128 -5.56 -21.06 -11.51
CA SER A 128 -5.72 -22.42 -11.02
C SER A 128 -5.19 -22.59 -9.60
N ALA A 129 -5.38 -23.77 -9.02
CA ALA A 129 -4.83 -24.09 -7.71
C ALA A 129 -3.30 -23.92 -7.65
N GLY A 130 -2.58 -24.50 -8.61
CA GLY A 130 -1.13 -24.37 -8.69
C GLY A 130 -0.64 -22.94 -8.93
N ASP A 131 -1.45 -22.06 -9.53
CA ASP A 131 -1.06 -20.65 -9.73
C ASP A 131 -1.03 -19.85 -8.43
N TRP A 132 -1.83 -20.27 -7.45
CA TRP A 132 -1.95 -19.62 -6.15
C TRP A 132 -0.95 -20.14 -5.12
N GLU A 133 -0.37 -21.31 -5.34
CA GLU A 133 0.74 -21.82 -4.53
C GLU A 133 1.91 -20.83 -4.52
N ASN A 134 2.47 -20.61 -3.33
CA ASN A 134 3.56 -19.65 -3.12
C ASN A 134 3.18 -18.19 -3.44
N VAL A 135 1.88 -17.90 -3.60
CA VAL A 135 1.34 -16.57 -3.80
C VAL A 135 0.55 -16.12 -2.58
N VAL A 136 0.76 -14.87 -2.21
CA VAL A 136 0.13 -14.25 -1.07
C VAL A 136 -0.47 -12.92 -1.49
N VAL A 137 -1.74 -12.70 -1.15
CA VAL A 137 -2.40 -11.41 -1.36
C VAL A 137 -2.39 -10.60 -0.08
N ALA A 138 -1.93 -9.35 -0.17
CA ALA A 138 -2.03 -8.37 0.91
C ALA A 138 -2.39 -7.00 0.34
N GLY A 139 -2.62 -6.01 1.20
CA GLY A 139 -2.90 -4.65 0.77
C GLY A 139 -4.35 -4.24 1.03
N GLY A 140 -4.63 -2.95 0.92
CA GLY A 140 -5.96 -2.40 1.26
C GLY A 140 -7.14 -3.02 0.49
N SER A 141 -6.89 -3.77 -0.58
CA SER A 141 -7.86 -4.62 -1.27
C SER A 141 -8.43 -5.71 -0.37
N VAL A 142 -7.58 -6.41 0.39
CA VAL A 142 -8.01 -7.50 1.28
C VAL A 142 -8.82 -6.93 2.44
N LEU A 143 -8.39 -5.80 3.03
CA LEU A 143 -9.20 -5.12 4.05
C LEU A 143 -10.55 -4.66 3.47
N ALA A 144 -10.58 -4.11 2.26
CA ALA A 144 -11.83 -3.67 1.65
C ALA A 144 -12.84 -4.82 1.53
N CYS A 145 -12.36 -6.01 1.16
CA CYS A 145 -13.20 -7.20 1.04
C CYS A 145 -13.59 -7.81 2.40
N LEU A 146 -12.71 -7.70 3.40
CA LEU A 146 -12.98 -8.17 4.75
C LEU A 146 -13.93 -7.26 5.53
N ALA A 147 -13.87 -5.95 5.30
CA ALA A 147 -14.69 -4.97 6.00
C ALA A 147 -16.17 -5.16 5.64
N PRO A 148 -17.08 -5.21 6.63
CA PRO A 148 -18.49 -5.31 6.36
C PRO A 148 -18.99 -3.93 5.91
N PRO A 149 -19.81 -3.86 4.85
CA PRO A 149 -20.50 -2.62 4.52
C PRO A 149 -21.44 -2.23 5.67
N LEU A 150 -21.74 -0.93 5.81
CA LEU A 150 -22.62 -0.43 6.88
C LEU A 150 -24.04 -1.05 6.84
N ARG A 151 -24.47 -1.48 5.66
CA ARG A 151 -25.67 -2.28 5.42
C ARG A 151 -25.33 -3.37 4.41
N THR A 152 -26.10 -4.45 4.39
CA THR A 152 -25.99 -5.46 3.31
C THR A 152 -26.22 -4.79 1.97
N LEU A 153 -25.25 -4.89 1.07
CA LEU A 153 -25.31 -4.31 -0.27
C LEU A 153 -25.55 -5.42 -1.30
N PRO A 154 -26.44 -5.23 -2.28
CA PRO A 154 -26.48 -6.10 -3.45
C PRO A 154 -25.16 -5.96 -4.24
N PRO A 155 -24.78 -6.96 -5.06
CA PRO A 155 -23.51 -6.95 -5.79
C PRO A 155 -23.25 -5.69 -6.62
N LYS A 156 -24.30 -5.09 -7.19
CA LYS A 156 -24.20 -3.83 -7.95
C LYS A 156 -23.76 -2.64 -7.09
N GLU A 157 -24.36 -2.46 -5.92
CA GLU A 157 -23.99 -1.36 -5.01
C GLU A 157 -22.62 -1.61 -4.37
N LEU A 158 -22.27 -2.87 -4.12
CA LEU A 158 -20.92 -3.24 -3.67
C LEU A 158 -19.86 -2.92 -4.73
N HIS A 159 -20.19 -3.15 -6.00
CA HIS A 159 -19.35 -2.76 -7.13
C HIS A 159 -19.16 -1.23 -7.20
N GLU A 160 -20.24 -0.45 -7.08
CA GLU A 160 -20.18 1.02 -7.02
C GLU A 160 -19.35 1.51 -5.82
N LEU A 161 -19.44 0.84 -4.66
CA LEU A 161 -18.61 1.13 -3.49
C LEU A 161 -17.12 0.93 -3.81
N TYR A 162 -16.74 -0.17 -4.45
CA TYR A 162 -15.33 -0.43 -4.81
C TYR A 162 -14.81 0.47 -5.94
N GLN A 163 -15.71 1.05 -6.74
CA GLN A 163 -15.40 2.08 -7.74
C GLN A 163 -15.42 3.51 -7.18
N SER A 164 -15.80 3.70 -5.91
CA SER A 164 -15.73 5.01 -5.27
C SER A 164 -14.30 5.53 -5.19
N LYS A 165 -14.15 6.85 -4.98
CA LYS A 165 -12.83 7.52 -4.87
C LYS A 165 -11.91 6.87 -3.82
N ASP A 166 -12.49 6.22 -2.81
CA ASP A 166 -11.76 5.62 -1.69
C ASP A 166 -11.06 4.31 -2.07
N TYR A 167 -11.65 3.58 -3.02
CA TYR A 167 -11.22 2.23 -3.42
C TYR A 167 -10.78 2.09 -4.88
N ALA A 168 -11.22 2.96 -5.78
CA ALA A 168 -10.92 2.90 -7.23
C ALA A 168 -9.42 2.89 -7.57
N THR A 169 -8.59 3.35 -6.62
CA THR A 169 -7.13 3.48 -6.76
C THR A 169 -6.36 2.40 -6.00
N SER A 170 -7.08 1.40 -5.51
CA SER A 170 -6.51 0.30 -4.75
C SER A 170 -5.82 -0.67 -5.68
N ASP A 171 -4.51 -0.81 -5.48
CA ASP A 171 -3.72 -1.88 -6.09
C ASP A 171 -4.09 -3.23 -5.42
N ILE A 172 -3.88 -4.34 -6.14
CA ILE A 172 -3.89 -5.70 -5.59
C ILE A 172 -2.43 -6.11 -5.44
N ASP A 173 -1.89 -6.10 -4.23
CA ASP A 173 -0.48 -6.48 -4.06
C ASP A 173 -0.38 -8.02 -3.90
N LEU A 174 0.07 -8.71 -4.95
CA LEU A 174 0.49 -10.11 -4.88
C LEU A 174 1.99 -10.18 -4.54
N PHE A 175 2.32 -11.10 -3.65
CA PHE A 175 3.67 -11.40 -3.19
C PHE A 175 4.00 -12.86 -3.47
N LEU A 176 5.18 -13.10 -4.02
CA LEU A 176 5.70 -14.45 -4.23
C LEU A 176 6.61 -14.83 -3.07
N TRP A 177 6.51 -16.06 -2.57
CA TRP A 177 7.32 -16.51 -1.44
C TRP A 177 7.88 -17.92 -1.60
N GLY A 178 9.07 -18.19 -1.09
CA GLY A 178 9.64 -19.54 -1.03
C GLY A 178 10.00 -20.13 -2.40
N LEU A 179 10.21 -19.27 -3.41
CA LEU A 179 10.59 -19.68 -4.77
C LEU A 179 12.01 -19.20 -5.09
N THR A 180 12.70 -19.96 -5.93
CA THR A 180 13.94 -19.51 -6.59
C THR A 180 13.65 -18.39 -7.61
N PRO A 181 14.64 -17.58 -8.01
CA PRO A 181 14.46 -16.56 -9.06
C PRO A 181 13.86 -17.09 -10.37
N GLU A 182 14.21 -18.31 -10.77
CA GLU A 182 13.75 -18.96 -11.99
C GLU A 182 12.29 -19.42 -11.85
N GLU A 183 11.96 -20.09 -10.74
CA GLU A 183 10.57 -20.48 -10.42
C GLU A 183 9.67 -19.25 -10.26
N ALA A 184 10.20 -18.16 -9.70
CA ALA A 184 9.49 -16.90 -9.57
C ALA A 184 9.10 -16.32 -10.92
N LYS A 185 10.02 -16.32 -11.90
CA LYS A 185 9.72 -15.87 -13.27
C LYS A 185 8.62 -16.71 -13.89
N LEU A 186 8.70 -18.04 -13.76
CA LEU A 186 7.66 -18.94 -14.26
C LEU A 186 6.31 -18.66 -13.59
N LYS A 187 6.29 -18.48 -12.27
CA LYS A 187 5.05 -18.14 -11.53
C LYS A 187 4.48 -16.79 -11.97
N MET A 188 5.32 -15.78 -12.21
CA MET A 188 4.90 -14.48 -12.73
C MET A 188 4.28 -14.60 -14.14
N GLU A 189 4.83 -15.44 -15.03
CA GLU A 189 4.27 -15.73 -16.36
C GLU A 189 2.93 -16.46 -16.28
N ASN A 190 2.80 -17.44 -15.39
CA ASN A 190 1.55 -18.15 -15.20
C ASN A 190 0.44 -17.20 -14.72
N ILE A 191 0.75 -16.35 -13.73
CA ILE A 191 -0.19 -15.31 -13.24
C ILE A 191 -0.56 -14.34 -14.38
N TYR A 192 0.43 -13.90 -15.15
CA TYR A 192 0.19 -13.03 -16.31
C TYR A 192 -0.73 -13.69 -17.34
N THR A 193 -0.46 -14.94 -17.69
CA THR A 193 -1.26 -15.72 -18.64
C THR A 193 -2.70 -15.89 -18.13
N ALA A 194 -2.89 -16.22 -16.86
CA ALA A 194 -4.21 -16.34 -16.25
C ALA A 194 -4.99 -15.00 -16.29
N ILE A 195 -4.32 -13.87 -16.02
CA ILE A 195 -4.95 -12.53 -16.12
C ILE A 195 -5.32 -12.20 -17.57
N CYS A 196 -4.47 -12.54 -18.54
CA CYS A 196 -4.76 -12.37 -19.96
C CYS A 196 -5.96 -13.24 -20.38
N SER A 197 -6.01 -14.50 -19.96
CA SER A 197 -7.15 -15.40 -20.23
C SER A 197 -8.45 -14.93 -19.56
N ALA A 198 -8.37 -14.28 -18.40
CA ALA A 198 -9.52 -13.65 -17.75
C ALA A 198 -9.96 -12.36 -18.48
N SER A 199 -9.07 -11.75 -19.26
CA SER A 199 -9.26 -10.47 -19.96
C SER A 199 -9.37 -10.68 -21.48
N GLU A 200 -10.14 -11.68 -21.93
CA GLU A 200 -10.19 -12.15 -23.33
C GLU A 200 -10.44 -11.06 -24.39
N PHE A 201 -11.11 -9.97 -24.01
CA PHE A 201 -11.46 -8.86 -24.91
C PHE A 201 -10.59 -7.62 -24.76
N TRP A 202 -9.58 -7.65 -23.89
CA TRP A 202 -8.86 -6.44 -23.47
C TRP A 202 -7.36 -6.62 -23.45
N ASP A 203 -6.66 -5.59 -23.90
CA ASP A 203 -5.21 -5.53 -23.81
C ASP A 203 -4.74 -5.50 -22.35
N VAL A 204 -3.66 -6.24 -22.11
CA VAL A 204 -2.94 -6.31 -20.84
C VAL A 204 -1.49 -5.86 -21.08
N VAL A 205 -0.97 -4.98 -20.23
CA VAL A 205 0.42 -4.50 -20.29
C VAL A 205 1.10 -4.67 -18.94
N CYS A 206 2.32 -5.16 -18.94
CA CYS A 206 3.19 -5.17 -17.77
C CYS A 206 4.05 -3.92 -17.75
N VAL A 207 4.25 -3.33 -16.57
CA VAL A 207 5.18 -2.23 -16.35
C VAL A 207 6.19 -2.63 -15.26
N ARG A 208 7.45 -2.76 -15.67
CA ARG A 208 8.59 -3.06 -14.79
C ARG A 208 9.15 -1.80 -14.17
N LYS A 209 9.43 -1.86 -12.87
CA LYS A 209 10.19 -0.88 -12.05
C LYS A 209 11.28 -1.62 -11.27
N ALA A 210 12.14 -0.88 -10.57
CA ALA A 210 13.31 -1.43 -9.85
C ALA A 210 13.03 -2.71 -9.06
N ASN A 211 11.92 -2.75 -8.29
CA ASN A 211 11.60 -3.87 -7.39
C ASN A 211 10.17 -4.41 -7.57
N VAL A 212 9.46 -4.01 -8.63
CA VAL A 212 8.01 -4.24 -8.80
C VAL A 212 7.69 -4.40 -10.28
N VAL A 213 6.87 -5.39 -10.61
CA VAL A 213 6.26 -5.50 -11.94
C VAL A 213 4.75 -5.36 -11.79
N SER A 214 4.19 -4.30 -12.34
CA SER A 214 2.75 -4.12 -12.33
C SER A 214 2.14 -4.60 -13.63
N ILE A 215 1.31 -5.64 -13.58
CA ILE A 215 0.39 -5.98 -14.66
C ILE A 215 -0.73 -4.95 -14.64
N HIS A 216 -1.24 -4.53 -15.79
CA HIS A 216 -2.32 -3.57 -15.93
C HIS A 216 -3.26 -4.05 -17.04
N ASN A 217 -4.54 -4.21 -16.75
CA ASN A 217 -5.55 -4.61 -17.72
C ASN A 217 -6.57 -3.49 -17.95
N THR A 218 -7.24 -3.50 -19.10
CA THR A 218 -8.33 -2.56 -19.40
C THR A 218 -9.66 -3.23 -19.11
N LEU A 219 -10.08 -3.33 -17.85
CA LEU A 219 -11.40 -3.90 -17.57
C LEU A 219 -12.47 -2.85 -17.76
N ILE A 220 -13.26 -2.94 -18.85
CA ILE A 220 -14.51 -2.20 -18.98
C ILE A 220 -15.62 -3.02 -18.33
N ALA A 221 -16.14 -2.54 -17.20
CA ALA A 221 -17.35 -3.09 -16.63
C ALA A 221 -18.51 -2.82 -17.59
N LEU A 222 -19.04 -3.85 -18.25
CA LEU A 222 -20.29 -3.76 -19.01
C LEU A 222 -21.46 -3.65 -18.01
N SER A 223 -21.73 -2.45 -17.49
CA SER A 223 -23.08 -2.19 -16.98
C SER A 223 -24.01 -2.05 -18.19
N LYS A 224 -24.77 -3.11 -18.51
CA LYS A 224 -25.94 -2.99 -19.37
C LYS A 224 -26.82 -1.85 -18.79
N LEU A 225 -27.01 -0.80 -19.58
CA LEU A 225 -27.65 0.49 -19.25
C LEU A 225 -26.82 1.49 -18.43
N SER A 226 -25.84 2.12 -19.08
CA SER A 226 -25.74 3.58 -19.27
C SER A 226 -24.33 3.91 -19.80
N PHE A 227 -24.25 4.84 -20.75
CA PHE A 227 -23.05 5.16 -21.52
C PHE A 227 -21.93 5.80 -20.66
N ALA A 228 -21.20 4.99 -19.91
CA ALA A 228 -19.93 5.36 -19.30
C ALA A 228 -19.03 4.13 -19.13
N SER A 229 -18.24 3.81 -20.16
CA SER A 229 -17.22 2.76 -20.08
C SER A 229 -16.14 3.15 -19.07
N ILE A 230 -16.00 2.39 -17.98
CA ILE A 230 -14.95 2.61 -16.97
C ILE A 230 -13.88 1.55 -17.13
N SER A 231 -12.70 1.94 -17.65
CA SER A 231 -11.46 1.16 -17.60
C SER A 231 -10.90 1.10 -16.18
N LEU A 232 -10.67 -0.10 -15.65
CA LEU A 232 -10.04 -0.31 -14.35
C LEU A 232 -8.63 -0.86 -14.50
N LEU A 233 -7.67 -0.13 -13.96
CA LEU A 233 -6.25 -0.48 -13.96
C LEU A 233 -5.81 -0.92 -12.56
N ARG A 234 -5.29 -2.14 -12.41
CA ARG A 234 -4.85 -2.68 -11.12
C ARG A 234 -3.44 -3.19 -11.25
N LYS A 235 -2.53 -2.81 -10.35
CA LYS A 235 -1.19 -3.43 -10.25
C LYS A 235 -1.31 -4.76 -9.54
N PHE A 236 -0.56 -5.76 -9.98
CA PHE A 236 -0.64 -7.13 -9.44
C PHE A 236 0.63 -7.66 -8.75
N LEU A 237 1.89 -7.38 -9.13
CA LEU A 237 3.05 -8.10 -8.55
C LEU A 237 4.09 -7.22 -7.83
N ARG A 238 4.45 -7.57 -6.60
CA ARG A 238 5.59 -6.97 -5.87
C ARG A 238 6.48 -8.04 -5.23
N GLY A 239 7.62 -8.30 -5.88
CA GLY A 239 8.83 -8.90 -5.27
C GLY A 239 8.76 -10.38 -4.89
N LEU A 240 9.94 -11.01 -4.93
CA LEU A 240 10.19 -12.38 -4.49
C LEU A 240 10.67 -12.38 -3.03
N MET A 241 10.02 -13.14 -2.16
CA MET A 241 10.34 -13.21 -0.73
C MET A 241 10.66 -14.66 -0.32
N SER A 242 11.32 -14.86 0.83
CA SER A 242 11.70 -16.21 1.27
C SER A 242 10.58 -16.96 1.99
N THR A 243 9.64 -16.29 2.67
CA THR A 243 8.53 -16.92 3.42
C THR A 243 7.27 -16.02 3.46
N PRO A 244 6.04 -16.52 3.76
CA PRO A 244 4.83 -15.70 3.95
C PRO A 244 4.95 -14.77 5.15
N LEU A 245 5.65 -15.22 6.19
CA LEU A 245 5.95 -14.40 7.35
C LEU A 245 6.98 -13.33 7.01
N ALA A 246 7.95 -13.61 6.13
CA ALA A 246 8.80 -12.59 5.53
C ALA A 246 7.97 -11.63 4.68
N VAL A 247 6.95 -12.11 3.94
CA VAL A 247 5.97 -11.22 3.31
C VAL A 247 5.30 -10.37 4.38
N LEU A 248 4.74 -10.87 5.47
CA LEU A 248 4.07 -10.01 6.47
C LEU A 248 5.02 -9.07 7.24
N THR A 249 6.26 -9.49 7.44
CA THR A 249 7.31 -8.65 8.07
C THR A 249 7.97 -7.69 7.09
N MET A 250 7.96 -7.90 5.77
CA MET A 250 8.47 -6.97 4.73
C MET A 250 7.39 -6.16 4.05
N ALA A 251 6.21 -6.70 3.94
CA ALA A 251 4.98 -5.97 3.73
C ALA A 251 4.85 -4.93 4.87
N SER A 252 5.35 -5.24 6.07
CA SER A 252 5.50 -4.24 7.14
C SER A 252 6.57 -3.16 6.88
N LEU A 253 7.50 -3.38 5.95
CA LEU A 253 8.43 -2.36 5.42
C LEU A 253 7.82 -1.48 4.33
N LEU A 254 6.75 -1.90 3.66
CA LEU A 254 5.94 -1.02 2.79
C LEU A 254 4.76 -0.42 3.57
N ALA A 255 5.13 0.19 4.69
CA ALA A 255 4.34 0.70 5.80
C ALA A 255 3.72 -0.39 6.65
N LEU A 256 3.97 -0.26 7.95
CA LEU A 256 3.07 -0.16 9.10
C LEU A 256 1.65 -0.72 9.05
N TRP A 257 1.06 -0.87 7.89
CA TRP A 257 -0.28 -1.35 7.63
C TRP A 257 -0.33 -2.77 7.04
N LYS A 258 0.72 -3.34 6.41
CA LYS A 258 0.62 -4.75 5.95
C LYS A 258 0.80 -5.81 7.03
N SER A 259 1.11 -5.38 8.25
CA SER A 259 0.89 -6.15 9.47
C SER A 259 -0.58 -6.11 9.91
N TYR A 260 -1.35 -5.13 9.44
CA TYR A 260 -2.78 -4.93 9.70
C TYR A 260 -3.68 -5.45 8.57
N LEU A 261 -3.18 -6.39 7.78
CA LEU A 261 -3.87 -6.84 6.59
C LEU A 261 -4.15 -8.32 6.61
N PRO A 262 -5.35 -8.72 6.17
CA PRO A 262 -5.63 -10.12 6.00
C PRO A 262 -4.77 -10.69 4.86
N LEU A 263 -4.30 -11.93 5.02
CA LEU A 263 -3.54 -12.66 4.01
C LEU A 263 -4.41 -13.76 3.42
N ILE A 264 -4.47 -13.90 2.10
CA ILE A 264 -5.08 -15.07 1.45
C ILE A 264 -3.96 -16.00 0.96
N ILE A 265 -4.07 -17.29 1.29
CA ILE A 265 -3.24 -18.37 0.71
C ILE A 265 -4.18 -19.41 0.09
N PRO A 266 -4.11 -19.62 -1.23
CA PRO A 266 -4.76 -20.75 -1.89
C PRO A 266 -3.75 -21.79 -2.42
N PRO A 267 -4.16 -23.02 -2.80
CA PRO A 267 -5.26 -23.84 -2.30
C PRO A 267 -4.96 -25.35 -2.45
N GLU A 268 -4.48 -26.01 -1.39
CA GLU A 268 -4.74 -27.44 -1.16
C GLU A 268 -5.21 -27.73 0.28
N THR A 269 -5.31 -26.70 1.16
CA THR A 269 -5.62 -26.85 2.60
C THR A 269 -6.72 -25.93 3.16
N GLY A 270 -7.56 -25.34 2.31
CA GLY A 270 -8.60 -24.39 2.73
C GLY A 270 -8.07 -22.95 2.78
N GLN A 271 -8.70 -22.06 2.01
CA GLN A 271 -8.30 -20.65 1.93
C GLN A 271 -8.54 -19.99 3.28
N LYS A 272 -7.47 -19.55 3.94
CA LYS A 272 -7.55 -18.87 5.24
C LYS A 272 -7.29 -17.38 5.08
N VAL A 273 -7.81 -16.59 6.01
CA VAL A 273 -7.65 -15.13 6.01
C VAL A 273 -6.91 -14.72 7.28
N TRP A 274 -5.60 -14.51 7.15
CA TRP A 274 -4.71 -14.33 8.30
C TRP A 274 -4.53 -12.89 8.72
N VAL A 275 -4.71 -12.59 10.00
CA VAL A 275 -4.46 -11.27 10.58
C VAL A 275 -3.48 -11.38 11.75
N ASN A 276 -2.75 -10.31 12.05
CA ASN A 276 -1.98 -10.25 13.30
C ASN A 276 -2.80 -9.57 14.43
N PRO A 277 -2.38 -9.67 15.71
CA PRO A 277 -3.10 -9.06 16.83
C PRO A 277 -3.39 -7.56 16.68
N ARG A 278 -2.48 -6.83 16.02
CA ARG A 278 -2.61 -5.40 15.76
C ARG A 278 -3.67 -5.14 14.68
N CYS A 279 -3.63 -5.89 13.58
CA CYS A 279 -4.67 -5.95 12.54
C CYS A 279 -6.05 -6.09 13.15
N LEU A 280 -6.22 -7.16 13.93
CA LEU A 280 -7.49 -7.51 14.54
C LEU A 280 -7.98 -6.39 15.45
N THR A 281 -7.08 -5.81 16.25
CA THR A 281 -7.39 -4.66 17.10
C THR A 281 -7.89 -3.47 16.28
N ALA A 282 -7.21 -3.09 15.19
CA ALA A 282 -7.63 -1.95 14.37
C ALA A 282 -8.98 -2.18 13.69
N ILE A 283 -9.23 -3.41 13.21
CA ILE A 283 -10.51 -3.82 12.63
C ILE A 283 -11.61 -3.73 13.70
N ILE A 284 -11.41 -4.27 14.90
CA ILE A 284 -12.41 -4.26 15.96
C ILE A 284 -12.79 -2.84 16.38
N ARG A 285 -11.81 -1.97 16.66
CA ARG A 285 -12.10 -0.63 17.19
C ARG A 285 -12.20 0.47 16.13
N GLN A 286 -12.03 0.12 14.85
CA GLN A 286 -12.00 1.08 13.73
C GLN A 286 -10.89 2.15 13.86
N ALA A 287 -9.74 1.80 14.47
CA ALA A 287 -8.64 2.74 14.71
C ALA A 287 -7.25 2.10 14.64
N ASN A 288 -6.36 2.70 13.84
CA ASN A 288 -4.97 2.27 13.70
C ASN A 288 -4.11 2.83 14.84
N THR A 289 -3.40 1.99 15.61
CA THR A 289 -2.39 2.47 16.56
C THR A 289 -1.13 2.89 15.82
N VAL A 290 -0.62 4.08 16.10
CA VAL A 290 0.72 4.49 15.62
C VAL A 290 1.81 3.67 16.31
N ASP A 291 2.75 3.17 15.52
CA ASP A 291 3.94 2.47 15.99
C ASP A 291 5.14 2.90 15.13
N ILE A 292 5.90 3.84 15.67
CA ILE A 292 7.06 4.45 15.02
C ILE A 292 8.19 3.47 14.71
N THR A 293 8.21 2.28 15.33
CA THR A 293 9.23 1.25 15.09
C THR A 293 9.13 0.60 13.70
N ARG A 294 8.06 0.92 12.94
CA ARG A 294 7.71 0.29 11.66
C ARG A 294 7.55 1.29 10.51
N ARG A 295 8.10 2.50 10.65
CA ARG A 295 7.86 3.61 9.70
C ARG A 295 8.44 3.31 8.32
N SER A 296 7.95 4.05 7.34
CA SER A 296 8.40 4.03 5.94
C SER A 296 8.31 5.45 5.40
N PRO A 297 8.98 5.79 4.28
CA PRO A 297 8.92 7.15 3.71
C PRO A 297 7.51 7.65 3.38
N SER A 298 6.51 6.77 3.30
CA SER A 298 5.10 7.12 3.02
C SER A 298 4.16 6.78 4.18
N TYR A 299 4.67 6.69 5.41
CA TYR A 299 3.91 6.27 6.58
C TYR A 299 2.69 7.16 6.85
N GLU A 300 2.89 8.47 6.91
CA GLU A 300 1.87 9.44 7.27
C GLU A 300 0.76 9.49 6.21
N ILE A 301 1.15 9.49 4.93
CA ILE A 301 0.22 9.47 3.79
C ILE A 301 -0.62 8.20 3.78
N ARG A 302 -0.04 7.06 4.17
CA ARG A 302 -0.76 5.78 4.27
C ARG A 302 -1.78 5.79 5.41
N LEU A 303 -1.41 6.31 6.58
CA LEU A 303 -2.37 6.49 7.67
C LEU A 303 -3.53 7.38 7.26
N ALA A 304 -3.25 8.52 6.63
CA ALA A 304 -4.28 9.43 6.11
C ALA A 304 -5.17 8.75 5.05
N LYS A 305 -4.62 7.89 4.19
CA LYS A 305 -5.40 7.09 3.23
C LYS A 305 -6.43 6.19 3.94
N TYR A 306 -6.06 5.52 5.03
CA TYR A 306 -7.01 4.68 5.78
C TYR A 306 -8.00 5.50 6.60
N ALA A 307 -7.62 6.72 7.01
CA ALA A 307 -8.55 7.67 7.58
C ALA A 307 -9.69 8.03 6.65
N VAL A 308 -9.40 8.25 5.37
CA VAL A 308 -10.43 8.45 4.33
C VAL A 308 -11.31 7.20 4.18
N ARG A 309 -10.78 6.00 4.42
CA ARG A 309 -11.53 4.73 4.39
C ARG A 309 -12.26 4.42 5.71
N GLY A 310 -12.41 5.41 6.58
CA GLY A 310 -13.17 5.30 7.81
C GLY A 310 -12.41 4.66 8.97
N PHE A 311 -11.10 4.82 9.08
CA PHE A 311 -10.33 4.43 10.27
C PHE A 311 -9.67 5.62 10.96
N GLU A 312 -9.91 5.85 12.24
CA GLU A 312 -9.17 6.90 12.96
C GLU A 312 -7.72 6.47 13.26
N ILE A 313 -6.85 7.44 13.52
CA ILE A 313 -5.45 7.20 13.90
C ILE A 313 -5.33 7.43 15.40
N TYR A 314 -4.98 6.39 16.14
CA TYR A 314 -4.77 6.46 17.59
C TYR A 314 -3.30 6.64 17.94
N ILE A 315 -3.01 7.68 18.71
CA ILE A 315 -1.65 8.05 19.14
C ILE A 315 -1.67 8.26 20.66
N PRO A 316 -1.27 7.26 21.46
CA PRO A 316 -1.29 7.37 22.93
C PRO A 316 -0.49 8.57 23.46
N SER A 317 0.62 8.88 22.81
CA SER A 317 1.54 9.96 23.19
C SER A 317 1.14 11.34 22.66
N LEU A 318 0.04 11.48 21.90
CA LEU A 318 -0.40 12.77 21.37
C LEU A 318 -0.83 13.70 22.50
N LYS A 319 -0.36 14.95 22.47
CA LYS A 319 -0.76 16.00 23.39
C LYS A 319 -1.19 17.24 22.61
N ARG A 320 -2.50 17.38 22.36
CA ARG A 320 -3.02 18.48 21.52
C ARG A 320 -2.76 19.89 22.09
N THR A 321 -2.62 20.01 23.40
CA THR A 321 -2.36 21.28 24.10
C THR A 321 -0.93 21.80 23.93
N GLU A 322 0.02 20.92 23.60
CA GLU A 322 1.45 21.25 23.47
C GLU A 322 1.87 21.45 22.00
N LEU A 323 0.92 21.39 21.06
CA LEU A 323 1.22 21.49 19.62
C LEU A 323 1.72 22.88 19.24
N ASN A 324 2.74 22.90 18.38
CA ASN A 324 3.28 24.14 17.85
C ASN A 324 2.21 24.90 17.03
N PRO A 325 1.78 26.11 17.43
CA PRO A 325 0.77 26.88 16.71
C PRO A 325 1.15 27.21 15.26
N ALA A 326 2.45 27.27 14.95
CA ALA A 326 2.96 27.56 13.60
C ALA A 326 2.54 26.51 12.56
N LEU A 327 2.22 25.27 12.99
CA LEU A 327 1.68 24.23 12.11
C LEU A 327 0.35 24.62 11.45
N TYR A 328 -0.38 25.54 12.08
CA TYR A 328 -1.68 26.01 11.61
C TYR A 328 -1.60 27.42 10.98
N ALA A 329 -0.39 27.90 10.63
CA ALA A 329 -0.25 29.09 9.81
C ALA A 329 -0.74 28.85 8.37
N LYS A 330 -1.60 29.72 7.84
CA LYS A 330 -2.14 29.59 6.46
C LYS A 330 -1.04 29.56 5.39
N THR A 331 0.06 30.25 5.66
CA THR A 331 1.22 30.41 4.77
C THR A 331 2.24 29.28 4.86
N LEU A 332 1.97 28.19 5.59
CA LEU A 332 2.89 27.06 5.76
C LEU A 332 3.47 26.62 4.40
N PRO A 333 4.79 26.73 4.18
CA PRO A 333 5.35 26.73 2.83
C PRO A 333 5.48 25.33 2.24
N VAL A 334 5.75 24.32 3.07
CA VAL A 334 6.01 22.93 2.66
C VAL A 334 5.35 21.95 3.63
N TRP A 335 5.18 20.70 3.19
CA TRP A 335 4.71 19.63 4.07
C TRP A 335 5.76 19.33 5.15
N PRO A 336 5.40 19.39 6.44
CA PRO A 336 6.30 18.97 7.50
C PRO A 336 6.47 17.45 7.51
N ASN A 337 7.33 16.95 8.40
CA ASN A 337 7.61 15.54 8.59
C ASN A 337 6.85 14.95 9.78
N GLY A 338 6.78 13.62 9.84
CA GLY A 338 6.29 12.88 10.98
C GLY A 338 4.90 13.26 11.49
N LEU A 339 4.76 13.42 12.81
CA LEU A 339 3.48 13.75 13.45
C LEU A 339 2.91 15.09 12.95
N ALA A 340 3.76 16.09 12.74
CA ALA A 340 3.35 17.39 12.21
C ALA A 340 2.66 17.23 10.85
N ARG A 341 3.19 16.35 9.99
CA ARG A 341 2.57 16.04 8.69
C ARG A 341 1.15 15.49 8.85
N LEU A 342 0.92 14.58 9.80
CA LEU A 342 -0.40 14.00 10.06
C LEU A 342 -1.40 15.07 10.52
N LEU A 343 -0.99 15.99 11.39
CA LEU A 343 -1.82 17.08 11.89
C LEU A 343 -2.17 18.08 10.79
N VAL A 344 -1.21 18.44 9.94
CA VAL A 344 -1.43 19.29 8.77
C VAL A 344 -2.35 18.58 7.75
N LEU A 345 -2.17 17.28 7.54
CA LEU A 345 -3.06 16.47 6.69
C LEU A 345 -4.49 16.44 7.23
N GLU A 346 -4.68 16.26 8.55
CA GLU A 346 -5.99 16.31 9.21
C GLU A 346 -6.68 17.65 8.95
N ARG A 347 -5.96 18.75 9.18
CA ARG A 347 -6.48 20.10 8.96
C ARG A 347 -6.85 20.34 7.50
N ALA A 348 -5.97 19.94 6.58
CA ALA A 348 -6.21 20.06 5.14
C ALA A 348 -7.38 19.19 4.65
N TYR A 349 -7.65 18.05 5.30
CA TYR A 349 -8.76 17.18 4.96
C TYR A 349 -10.11 17.79 5.34
N TYR A 350 -10.25 18.28 6.58
CA TYR A 350 -11.49 18.90 7.04
C TYR A 350 -11.68 20.33 6.52
N SER A 351 -10.59 21.02 6.17
CA SER A 351 -10.61 22.39 5.64
C SER A 351 -9.68 22.51 4.43
N PRO A 352 -10.13 22.10 3.22
CA PRO A 352 -9.29 22.05 2.01
C PRO A 352 -8.67 23.39 1.57
N TRP A 353 -9.25 24.51 2.03
CA TRP A 353 -8.81 25.87 1.72
C TRP A 353 -8.08 26.55 2.87
N PHE A 354 -7.78 25.83 3.95
CA PHE A 354 -7.13 26.41 5.12
C PHE A 354 -5.69 26.86 4.85
N TYR A 355 -4.92 26.04 4.14
CA TYR A 355 -3.57 26.36 3.71
C TYR A 355 -3.56 26.92 2.28
N ASP A 356 -2.77 27.96 2.06
CA ASP A 356 -2.66 28.64 0.77
C ASP A 356 -1.93 27.76 -0.25
N ARG A 357 -0.85 27.10 0.19
CA ARG A 357 0.07 26.33 -0.67
C ARG A 357 -0.06 24.81 -0.55
N LEU A 358 -0.62 24.33 0.56
CA LEU A 358 -0.77 22.90 0.83
C LEU A 358 -2.21 22.47 0.56
N LYS A 359 -2.36 21.43 -0.26
CA LYS A 359 -3.68 20.82 -0.54
C LYS A 359 -3.65 19.37 -0.13
N TYR A 360 -4.70 18.94 0.57
CA TYR A 360 -4.85 17.53 0.89
C TYR A 360 -4.71 16.72 -0.41
N PRO A 361 -3.90 15.65 -0.41
CA PRO A 361 -3.65 14.89 -1.63
C PRO A 361 -4.92 14.13 -2.05
N THR A 362 -5.80 14.82 -2.78
CA THR A 362 -7.00 14.23 -3.37
C THR A 362 -6.62 13.52 -4.67
N VAL A 363 -7.27 12.39 -4.92
CA VAL A 363 -7.17 11.69 -6.20
C VAL A 363 -7.88 12.53 -7.27
N THR A 364 -7.10 13.14 -8.17
CA THR A 364 -7.63 13.80 -9.37
C THR A 364 -7.40 12.89 -10.57
N ILE A 365 -8.46 12.24 -11.07
CA ILE A 365 -8.39 11.38 -12.27
C ILE A 365 -7.84 12.22 -13.43
N LEU A 366 -6.74 11.75 -14.03
CA LEU A 366 -6.16 12.40 -15.21
C LEU A 366 -7.18 12.34 -16.35
N LYS A 367 -7.80 13.49 -16.66
CA LYS A 367 -8.54 13.66 -17.90
C LYS A 367 -7.53 13.69 -19.05
N LYS A 368 -7.75 12.90 -20.10
CA LYS A 368 -6.99 12.98 -21.34
C LYS A 368 -7.05 14.44 -21.80
N LYS A 369 -5.92 15.14 -21.90
CA LYS A 369 -5.92 16.46 -22.54
C LYS A 369 -6.35 16.20 -23.98
N HIS A 370 -7.51 16.71 -24.38
CA HIS A 370 -7.75 16.91 -25.81
C HIS A 370 -6.66 17.86 -26.27
N LEU A 371 -5.71 17.37 -27.06
CA LEU A 371 -4.84 18.21 -27.86
C LEU A 371 -5.73 18.87 -28.91
N ALA A 372 -6.41 19.94 -28.51
CA ALA A 372 -6.91 20.90 -29.47
C ALA A 372 -5.66 21.48 -30.15
N ILE A 373 -5.51 21.16 -31.44
CA ILE A 373 -4.58 21.84 -32.33
C ILE A 373 -5.10 23.27 -32.44
N SER A 374 -4.70 24.15 -31.51
CA SER A 374 -4.87 25.59 -31.68
C SER A 374 -3.48 26.19 -31.82
N SER A 375 -3.19 26.62 -33.04
CA SER A 375 -2.06 27.50 -33.32
C SER A 375 -2.10 28.75 -32.44
N ARG A 376 -0.90 29.19 -32.04
CA ARG A 376 -0.50 30.55 -31.63
C ARG A 376 -0.26 30.81 -30.13
N GLN A 377 1.04 31.07 -29.90
CA GLN A 377 1.66 32.19 -29.18
C GLN A 377 1.62 32.23 -27.65
N ASN A 378 2.83 32.08 -27.10
CA ASN A 378 3.41 32.81 -25.96
C ASN A 378 2.47 33.11 -24.78
N ALA A 379 2.29 32.12 -23.91
CA ALA A 379 1.95 32.36 -22.50
C ALA A 379 2.84 31.46 -21.62
N PRO A 380 3.34 31.95 -20.47
CA PRO A 380 4.18 31.17 -19.57
C PRO A 380 3.42 29.94 -19.04
N PRO A 381 4.11 28.82 -18.79
CA PRO A 381 3.45 27.54 -18.50
C PRO A 381 2.78 27.60 -17.13
N VAL A 382 1.45 27.74 -17.11
CA VAL A 382 0.64 27.48 -15.93
C VAL A 382 0.73 25.99 -15.61
N ARG A 383 1.48 25.65 -14.54
CA ARG A 383 1.58 24.31 -13.97
C ARG A 383 0.19 23.86 -13.49
N SER A 384 -0.51 23.04 -14.27
CA SER A 384 -1.74 22.37 -13.82
C SER A 384 -1.40 21.23 -12.84
N PRO A 385 -1.90 21.24 -11.60
CA PRO A 385 -1.71 20.14 -10.67
C PRO A 385 -2.75 19.06 -10.94
N GLY A 386 -2.32 17.86 -11.33
CA GLY A 386 -3.26 16.74 -11.51
C GLY A 386 -2.54 15.44 -11.79
N SER A 387 -2.44 14.58 -10.79
CA SER A 387 -2.01 13.19 -10.95
C SER A 387 -2.83 12.31 -10.00
N ALA A 388 -3.66 11.45 -10.58
CA ALA A 388 -4.22 10.28 -9.93
C ALA A 388 -3.15 9.19 -10.00
N SER A 389 -2.46 8.96 -8.88
CA SER A 389 -1.49 7.86 -8.70
C SER A 389 -1.64 7.30 -7.29
N SER A 390 -1.18 6.08 -7.04
CA SER A 390 -1.12 5.54 -5.69
C SER A 390 -0.06 6.40 -4.98
N ASN A 391 -0.48 7.32 -4.10
CA ASN A 391 0.27 8.46 -3.53
C ASN A 391 1.54 8.09 -2.70
N TYR A 392 2.17 6.96 -2.97
CA TYR A 392 3.28 6.43 -2.17
C TYR A 392 4.64 7.06 -2.51
N ASP A 393 4.71 7.91 -3.54
CA ASP A 393 5.97 8.48 -4.01
C ASP A 393 5.77 9.97 -4.38
N HIS A 394 6.06 10.86 -3.41
CA HIS A 394 6.05 12.30 -3.63
C HIS A 394 7.31 12.78 -4.35
N SER A 395 8.41 12.02 -4.27
CA SER A 395 9.72 12.40 -4.80
C SER A 395 9.78 12.35 -6.34
N LEU A 396 8.91 11.58 -6.99
CA LEU A 396 9.11 11.21 -8.39
C LEU A 396 7.80 11.26 -9.17
N ASN A 397 7.30 12.48 -9.42
CA ASN A 397 6.12 12.71 -10.28
C ASN A 397 6.24 12.02 -11.64
N ILE A 398 7.45 11.79 -12.14
CA ILE A 398 7.74 11.12 -13.41
C ILE A 398 7.53 9.61 -13.37
N ALA A 399 7.75 8.98 -12.21
CA ALA A 399 7.56 7.54 -12.00
C ALA A 399 6.07 7.13 -11.83
N LYS A 400 5.14 8.09 -11.90
CA LYS A 400 3.71 7.86 -11.63
C LYS A 400 2.99 7.25 -12.83
N ILE A 401 2.51 6.02 -12.67
CA ILE A 401 1.63 5.37 -13.65
C ILE A 401 0.19 5.81 -13.32
N PRO A 402 -0.53 6.39 -14.27
CA PRO A 402 -1.91 6.83 -14.08
C PRO A 402 -2.86 5.63 -13.98
N TYR A 403 -4.07 5.87 -13.47
CA TYR A 403 -5.14 4.88 -13.42
C TYR A 403 -6.51 5.54 -13.69
N GLY A 404 -7.50 4.69 -13.93
CA GLY A 404 -8.92 5.05 -13.96
C GLY A 404 -9.54 4.93 -15.35
N PRO A 405 -10.82 5.33 -15.48
CA PRO A 405 -11.68 5.01 -16.62
C PRO A 405 -11.14 5.40 -17.99
N HIS A 406 -10.28 6.42 -18.03
CA HIS A 406 -9.77 7.05 -19.24
C HIS A 406 -8.40 6.53 -19.69
N TRP A 407 -7.87 5.50 -19.05
CA TRP A 407 -6.58 4.88 -19.37
C TRP A 407 -6.79 3.42 -19.75
N ASN A 408 -6.30 3.03 -20.92
CA ASN A 408 -6.18 1.63 -21.33
C ASN A 408 -4.70 1.19 -21.34
N ALA A 409 -4.46 -0.10 -21.54
CA ALA A 409 -3.11 -0.69 -21.56
C ALA A 409 -2.20 -0.01 -22.61
N LYS A 410 -2.73 0.28 -23.81
CA LYS A 410 -1.98 0.98 -24.86
C LYS A 410 -1.62 2.42 -24.49
N ASP A 411 -2.52 3.16 -23.85
CA ASP A 411 -2.28 4.52 -23.36
C ASP A 411 -1.14 4.53 -22.31
N ILE A 412 -1.05 3.49 -21.47
CA ILE A 412 0.04 3.34 -20.48
C ILE A 412 1.36 2.99 -21.14
N GLU A 413 1.34 2.06 -22.09
CA GLU A 413 2.52 1.70 -22.88
C GLU A 413 3.08 2.94 -23.59
N ASN A 414 2.21 3.70 -24.27
CA ASN A 414 2.58 4.94 -24.96
C ASN A 414 3.12 6.00 -23.99
N LEU A 415 2.51 6.16 -22.82
CA LEU A 415 2.97 7.09 -21.79
C LEU A 415 4.36 6.71 -21.27
N VAL A 416 4.58 5.42 -20.99
CA VAL A 416 5.85 4.89 -20.53
C VAL A 416 6.93 5.14 -21.58
N SER A 417 6.67 4.75 -22.83
CA SER A 417 7.60 4.95 -23.94
C SER A 417 7.93 6.44 -24.15
N THR A 418 6.93 7.32 -24.15
CA THR A 418 7.12 8.77 -24.31
C THR A 418 7.97 9.36 -23.19
N ARG A 419 7.74 8.96 -21.94
CA ARG A 419 8.51 9.47 -20.81
C ARG A 419 9.94 8.95 -20.80
N ASP A 420 10.14 7.67 -21.12
CA ASP A 420 11.48 7.09 -21.22
C ASP A 420 12.30 7.75 -22.32
N ALA A 421 11.71 7.96 -23.51
CA ALA A 421 12.34 8.70 -24.59
C ALA A 421 12.66 10.15 -24.21
N SER A 422 11.76 10.83 -23.49
CA SER A 422 11.98 12.19 -23.01
C SER A 422 13.16 12.28 -22.03
N MET A 423 13.28 11.34 -21.08
CA MET A 423 14.39 11.28 -20.12
C MET A 423 15.74 11.02 -20.79
N ASN A 424 15.74 10.28 -21.90
CA ASN A 424 16.95 9.89 -22.64
C ASN A 424 17.23 10.77 -23.87
N SER A 425 16.45 11.83 -24.08
CA SER A 425 16.66 12.78 -25.18
C SER A 425 17.85 13.71 -24.92
N ARG A 426 18.66 13.99 -25.96
CA ARG A 426 19.81 14.92 -25.88
C ARG A 426 19.45 16.36 -25.48
N ALA A 427 18.18 16.72 -25.53
CA ALA A 427 17.70 18.11 -25.38
C ALA A 427 17.38 18.54 -23.93
N MET A 428 17.45 17.63 -22.94
CA MET A 428 17.10 17.95 -21.54
C MET A 428 18.12 17.42 -20.52
N PRO A 429 19.31 18.04 -20.36
CA PRO A 429 20.27 17.60 -19.34
C PRO A 429 19.91 18.06 -17.91
N HIS A 430 19.07 19.09 -17.75
CA HIS A 430 19.02 19.88 -16.50
C HIS A 430 17.70 19.92 -15.72
N LEU A 431 16.60 19.32 -16.19
CA LEU A 431 15.29 19.52 -15.54
C LEU A 431 14.94 18.50 -14.44
N LEU A 432 15.81 17.53 -14.14
CA LEU A 432 15.53 16.44 -13.18
C LEU A 432 16.60 16.21 -12.11
N VAL A 433 17.45 17.19 -11.85
CA VAL A 433 18.50 17.05 -10.85
C VAL A 433 18.41 18.22 -9.88
N PHE A 434 17.69 18.02 -8.78
CA PHE A 434 18.15 18.57 -7.52
C PHE A 434 19.25 17.60 -7.04
N GLU A 435 20.48 18.11 -6.95
CA GLU A 435 21.65 17.50 -6.29
C GLU A 435 22.26 16.22 -6.90
N ALA A 436 22.85 16.32 -8.09
CA ALA A 436 23.95 15.44 -8.47
C ALA A 436 25.17 16.30 -8.83
N PRO A 437 26.35 16.08 -8.21
CA PRO A 437 27.53 16.90 -8.44
C PRO A 437 27.99 16.85 -9.90
N TYR A 438 28.47 18.00 -10.36
CA TYR A 438 28.67 18.44 -11.75
C TYR A 438 29.73 17.67 -12.57
N ASN A 439 30.28 16.55 -12.07
CA ASN A 439 31.44 15.89 -12.70
C ASN A 439 31.17 14.58 -13.45
N ASP A 440 29.91 14.20 -13.68
CA ASP A 440 29.58 12.93 -14.33
C ASP A 440 28.81 13.13 -15.66
N LEU A 441 29.39 13.93 -16.58
CA LEU A 441 28.89 14.17 -17.94
C LEU A 441 28.94 12.92 -18.87
N ASN A 442 29.13 11.71 -18.31
CA ASN A 442 29.24 10.46 -19.05
C ASN A 442 28.26 9.36 -18.57
N THR A 443 27.19 9.71 -17.86
CA THR A 443 26.21 8.73 -17.36
C THR A 443 25.22 8.35 -18.47
N GLY A 444 25.26 7.09 -18.92
CA GLY A 444 24.39 6.54 -19.99
C GLY A 444 22.88 6.60 -19.71
N HIS A 445 22.07 5.99 -20.58
CA HIS A 445 20.60 6.05 -20.49
C HIS A 445 20.07 5.75 -19.07
N ARG A 446 19.02 6.48 -18.69
CA ARG A 446 18.31 6.43 -17.41
C ARG A 446 16.89 5.96 -17.66
N HIS A 447 16.57 4.76 -17.20
CA HIS A 447 15.26 4.15 -17.38
C HIS A 447 14.60 3.97 -16.02
N ILE A 448 13.43 4.57 -15.79
CA ILE A 448 12.70 4.43 -14.52
C ILE A 448 11.68 3.28 -14.59
N PHE A 449 11.10 3.07 -15.76
CA PHE A 449 10.10 2.05 -16.02
C PHE A 449 10.20 1.56 -17.46
N PHE A 450 9.78 0.31 -17.67
CA PHE A 450 9.64 -0.31 -18.98
C PHE A 450 8.23 -0.89 -19.08
N ALA A 451 7.59 -0.80 -20.26
CA ALA A 451 6.28 -1.37 -20.51
C ALA A 451 6.33 -2.38 -21.66
N GLY A 452 5.65 -3.51 -21.51
CA GLY A 452 5.59 -4.59 -22.49
C GLY A 452 4.88 -5.83 -21.92
N THR A 453 5.13 -6.99 -22.51
CA THR A 453 4.73 -8.30 -21.99
C THR A 453 5.53 -8.67 -20.73
N MET A 454 5.09 -9.71 -20.01
CA MET A 454 5.84 -10.22 -18.85
C MET A 454 7.25 -10.72 -19.25
N GLN A 455 7.35 -11.43 -20.39
CA GLN A 455 8.64 -11.94 -20.89
C GLN A 455 9.61 -10.82 -21.23
N GLU A 456 9.14 -9.77 -21.90
CA GLU A 456 9.96 -8.59 -22.22
C GLU A 456 10.42 -7.87 -20.94
N CYS A 457 9.58 -7.85 -19.89
CA CYS A 457 9.99 -7.29 -18.60
C CYS A 457 11.17 -8.06 -17.98
N PHE A 458 11.35 -9.35 -18.26
CA PHE A 458 12.47 -10.13 -17.72
C PHE A 458 13.79 -9.89 -18.42
N GLN A 459 13.75 -9.45 -19.67
CA GLN A 459 14.93 -9.33 -20.52
C GLN A 459 15.60 -7.95 -20.42
N SER A 460 16.75 -7.82 -21.07
CA SER A 460 17.35 -6.52 -21.37
C SER A 460 16.47 -5.80 -22.40
N PHE A 461 16.03 -4.59 -22.08
CA PHE A 461 15.17 -3.78 -22.96
C PHE A 461 15.91 -2.62 -23.65
N CYS A 462 17.19 -2.38 -23.32
CA CYS A 462 17.99 -1.31 -23.91
C CYS A 462 19.38 -1.82 -24.32
N SER A 463 19.61 -1.90 -25.63
CA SER A 463 20.86 -2.37 -26.26
C SER A 463 22.07 -1.47 -25.92
N THR A 464 21.86 -0.17 -25.73
CA THR A 464 22.92 0.77 -25.29
C THR A 464 23.36 0.51 -23.86
N CYS A 465 22.42 0.16 -22.97
CA CYS A 465 22.71 -0.15 -21.57
C CYS A 465 23.37 -1.53 -21.40
N GLU A 466 23.06 -2.48 -22.27
CA GLU A 466 23.61 -3.84 -22.22
C GLU A 466 25.13 -3.88 -22.41
N ARG A 467 25.70 -2.93 -23.17
CA ARG A 467 27.13 -2.85 -23.47
C ARG A 467 28.00 -2.20 -22.38
N ARG A 468 27.41 -1.66 -21.31
CA ARG A 468 28.14 -1.00 -20.20
C ARG A 468 27.67 -1.55 -18.85
N PRO A 469 28.27 -2.64 -18.32
CA PRO A 469 27.94 -3.14 -16.99
C PRO A 469 28.30 -2.11 -15.90
N LEU A 470 27.48 -2.05 -14.85
CA LEU A 470 27.63 -1.11 -13.73
C LEU A 470 28.95 -1.31 -12.97
N SER A 471 29.55 -0.20 -12.53
CA SER A 471 30.53 -0.23 -11.44
C SER A 471 29.84 -0.71 -10.15
N ILE A 472 30.56 -1.48 -9.34
CA ILE A 472 30.06 -2.18 -8.14
C ILE A 472 29.34 -1.24 -7.16
N ASN A 473 29.71 0.05 -7.13
CA ASN A 473 29.16 1.06 -6.21
C ASN A 473 27.71 1.50 -6.51
N ALA A 474 27.24 1.40 -7.76
CA ALA A 474 25.88 1.82 -8.12
C ALA A 474 24.80 0.79 -7.69
N ARG A 475 25.18 -0.48 -7.50
CA ARG A 475 24.27 -1.53 -7.03
C ARG A 475 23.91 -1.41 -5.53
N ALA A 476 24.73 -0.69 -4.75
CA ALA A 476 24.57 -0.58 -3.31
C ALA A 476 23.57 0.51 -2.86
N ASN A 477 23.22 1.45 -3.74
CA ASN A 477 22.53 2.70 -3.36
C ASN A 477 21.03 2.77 -3.65
N GLY A 478 20.33 1.65 -3.86
CA GLY A 478 18.87 1.67 -4.01
C GLY A 478 18.41 2.52 -5.20
N ASP A 479 19.13 2.42 -6.31
CA ASP A 479 18.93 3.26 -7.48
C ASP A 479 17.54 3.01 -8.10
N MET A 480 16.81 4.09 -8.40
CA MET A 480 15.46 4.01 -8.97
C MET A 480 15.50 3.49 -10.43
N TYR A 481 16.66 3.57 -11.07
CA TYR A 481 16.83 3.23 -12.47
C TYR A 481 16.96 1.72 -12.67
N ILE A 482 16.24 1.20 -13.68
CA ILE A 482 16.33 -0.20 -14.13
C ILE A 482 17.31 -0.34 -15.30
N ARG A 483 18.08 -1.42 -15.31
CA ARG A 483 18.99 -1.80 -16.40
C ARG A 483 19.07 -3.33 -16.51
N GLY A 484 19.24 -3.83 -17.73
CA GLY A 484 19.45 -5.27 -17.99
C GLY A 484 18.27 -6.17 -17.58
N PRO A 485 18.49 -7.48 -17.43
CA PRO A 485 17.45 -8.43 -17.06
C PRO A 485 16.91 -8.19 -15.65
N ILE A 486 15.74 -8.73 -15.34
CA ILE A 486 15.13 -8.58 -14.01
C ILE A 486 16.01 -9.23 -12.93
N THR A 487 16.20 -8.51 -11.84
CA THR A 487 16.91 -8.99 -10.66
C THR A 487 15.95 -8.99 -9.48
N PHE A 488 15.87 -10.11 -8.77
CA PHE A 488 15.11 -10.17 -7.53
C PHE A 488 15.98 -9.70 -6.36
N MET A 489 15.35 -9.04 -5.38
CA MET A 489 16.05 -8.65 -4.17
C MET A 489 16.44 -9.91 -3.38
N THR A 490 17.74 -10.20 -3.32
CA THR A 490 18.30 -11.32 -2.53
C THR A 490 18.83 -10.86 -1.16
N VAL A 491 19.00 -9.56 -0.96
CA VAL A 491 19.47 -9.01 0.32
C VAL A 491 18.35 -9.11 1.35
N ASN A 492 18.63 -9.76 2.50
CA ASN A 492 17.69 -9.90 3.60
C ASN A 492 17.06 -8.53 3.90
N PRO A 493 15.77 -8.35 3.56
CA PRO A 493 15.11 -7.06 3.72
C PRO A 493 14.93 -6.72 5.21
N GLY A 494 15.28 -7.66 6.08
CA GLY A 494 15.60 -7.50 7.49
C GLY A 494 16.54 -6.36 7.88
N ARG A 495 17.57 -6.04 7.08
CA ARG A 495 18.42 -4.86 7.37
C ARG A 495 17.65 -3.54 7.30
N GLN A 496 16.58 -3.46 6.50
CA GLN A 496 15.68 -2.31 6.48
C GLN A 496 14.72 -2.29 7.69
N LEU A 497 14.46 -3.45 8.33
CA LEU A 497 13.66 -3.55 9.56
C LEU A 497 14.37 -2.95 10.77
N LEU A 498 15.70 -2.89 10.77
CA LEU A 498 16.49 -2.25 11.84
C LEU A 498 16.40 -0.73 11.78
N THR A 499 16.30 -0.12 10.59
CA THR A 499 16.39 1.34 10.41
C THR A 499 15.06 2.03 10.10
N GLY A 500 14.02 1.29 9.68
CA GLY A 500 12.68 1.81 9.36
C GLY A 500 12.68 2.93 8.30
N SER A 501 13.77 3.10 7.55
CA SER A 501 14.04 4.23 6.63
C SER A 501 15.47 4.12 6.12
N PHE A 502 15.75 4.73 4.96
CA PHE A 502 17.12 5.00 4.46
C PHE A 502 17.89 6.00 5.35
N ARG A 503 17.21 6.61 6.35
CA ARG A 503 17.76 7.46 7.44
C ARG A 503 16.95 7.23 8.73
N PRO A 504 17.48 6.55 9.76
CA PRO A 504 16.75 6.36 11.02
C PRO A 504 16.53 7.71 11.72
N MET A 505 15.27 8.00 12.07
CA MET A 505 14.83 9.08 12.95
C MET A 505 14.44 8.49 14.30
N GLU A 506 14.81 9.09 15.42
CA GLU A 506 14.38 8.65 16.75
C GLU A 506 12.89 8.99 17.01
N VAL A 507 12.34 8.51 18.13
CA VAL A 507 10.96 8.86 18.56
C VAL A 507 10.80 10.37 18.71
N GLY A 508 11.83 11.02 19.27
CA GLY A 508 11.91 12.48 19.37
C GLY A 508 11.86 13.14 18.00
N ASP A 509 12.59 12.62 17.03
CA ASP A 509 12.65 13.17 15.67
C ASP A 509 11.32 13.08 14.90
N TRP A 510 10.50 12.05 15.15
CA TRP A 510 9.19 11.94 14.49
C TRP A 510 8.17 12.96 15.00
N ALA A 511 8.29 13.33 16.28
CA ALA A 511 7.40 14.27 16.95
C ALA A 511 7.96 15.70 17.00
N SER A 512 9.24 15.90 16.66
CA SER A 512 9.99 17.15 16.85
C SER A 512 9.36 18.34 16.15
N GLU A 513 8.91 18.21 14.90
CA GLU A 513 8.25 19.31 14.20
C GLU A 513 6.83 19.59 14.74
N ALA A 514 6.22 18.64 15.46
CA ALA A 514 4.85 18.76 15.96
C ALA A 514 4.75 19.58 17.26
N TYR A 515 5.78 19.48 18.09
CA TYR A 515 5.88 20.16 19.37
C TYR A 515 6.92 21.29 19.23
N GLY A 516 6.65 22.47 19.78
CA GLY A 516 7.66 23.54 19.76
C GLY A 516 8.93 23.09 20.48
N GLN A 517 10.09 23.64 20.09
CA GLN A 517 11.29 23.57 20.96
C GLN A 517 11.08 24.43 22.20
#